data_AF-A0A6L9GAT9-F1
#
_entry.id   AF-A0A6L9GAT9-F1
#
_cell.length_a   1.000
_cell.length_b   1.000
_cell.length_c   1.000
_cell.angle_alpha   90.00
_cell.angle_beta   90.00
_cell.angle_gamma   90.00
#
_symmetry.space_group_name_H-M   'P 1'
#
loop_
_entity.id
_entity.type
_entity.pdbx_description
1 polymer ?
#
loop_
_entity_poly.entity_id
_entity_poly.type
_entity_poly.pdbx_seq_one_letter_code
_entity_poly.pdbx_strand_id
1 'polypeptide(L)'
;DLMRIFGSERLDSVLSKLGMKEGEAIIHPWVNKSLERAQAKVEGRNFDIRKQLLKFDDVMNDQRKAVFGQRREIMETDEVEEIAADMRHQLIDDLVEEYLPAKSYADQWDVDGLTKATREKLNM
;
A
#
# COMPACT_ATOMS: atom_id res chain seq x y z
N ASP A 1 -10.93 -29.67 6.05
CA ASP A 1 -10.96 -28.24 5.63
C ASP A 1 -11.21 -27.98 4.16
N LEU A 2 -10.48 -28.55 3.20
CA LEU A 2 -10.78 -28.39 1.77
C LEU A 2 -12.21 -28.84 1.41
N MET A 3 -12.64 -30.01 1.89
CA MET A 3 -14.02 -30.48 1.77
C MET A 3 -15.01 -29.66 2.61
N ARG A 4 -14.58 -28.87 3.58
CA ARG A 4 -15.47 -27.95 4.32
C ARG A 4 -15.69 -26.63 3.56
N ILE A 5 -14.70 -26.21 2.77
CA ILE A 5 -14.76 -24.99 1.95
C ILE A 5 -15.38 -25.28 0.56
N PHE A 6 -15.23 -26.50 0.04
CA PHE A 6 -15.68 -26.91 -1.31
C PHE A 6 -16.57 -28.15 -1.37
N GLY A 7 -16.64 -28.95 -0.31
CA GLY A 7 -17.68 -29.98 -0.16
C GLY A 7 -18.98 -29.26 0.14
N SER A 8 -19.56 -28.69 -0.91
CA SER A 8 -20.93 -28.21 -0.88
C SER A 8 -21.88 -29.35 -0.51
N GLU A 9 -23.04 -29.04 0.07
CA GLU A 9 -24.19 -29.96 0.17
C GLU A 9 -24.46 -30.71 -1.15
N ARG A 10 -24.13 -30.10 -2.29
CA ARG A 10 -24.24 -30.73 -3.61
C ARG A 10 -23.32 -31.94 -3.79
N LEU A 11 -22.09 -31.92 -3.30
CA LEU A 11 -21.14 -33.04 -3.41
C LEU A 11 -21.65 -34.24 -2.59
N ASP A 12 -22.06 -34.00 -1.34
CA ASP A 12 -22.67 -35.02 -0.49
C ASP A 12 -23.99 -35.56 -1.07
N SER A 13 -24.82 -34.69 -1.65
CA SER A 13 -26.07 -35.11 -2.30
C SER A 13 -25.83 -35.99 -3.53
N VAL A 14 -24.76 -35.73 -4.29
CA VAL A 14 -24.40 -36.50 -5.49
C VAL A 14 -23.79 -37.84 -5.10
N LEU A 15 -22.93 -37.88 -4.08
CA LEU A 15 -22.34 -39.11 -3.55
C LEU A 15 -23.40 -40.02 -2.91
N SER A 16 -24.36 -39.45 -2.18
CA SER A 16 -25.51 -40.16 -1.62
C SER A 16 -26.43 -40.73 -2.72
N LYS A 17 -26.67 -39.98 -3.81
CA LYS A 17 -27.45 -40.46 -4.96
C LYS A 17 -26.75 -41.54 -5.78
N LEU A 18 -25.42 -41.57 -5.78
CA LEU A 18 -24.61 -42.64 -6.38
C LEU A 18 -24.56 -43.91 -5.52
N GLY A 19 -25.17 -43.90 -4.33
CA GLY A 19 -25.31 -45.08 -3.46
C GLY A 19 -24.06 -45.43 -2.67
N MET A 20 -23.09 -44.53 -2.54
CA MET A 20 -21.90 -44.75 -1.71
C MET A 20 -22.27 -44.77 -0.23
N LYS A 21 -21.79 -45.79 0.49
CA LYS A 21 -22.05 -45.94 1.94
C LYS A 21 -20.97 -45.24 2.76
N GLU A 22 -21.36 -44.82 3.96
CA GLU A 22 -20.46 -44.21 4.93
C GLU A 22 -19.32 -45.20 5.26
N GLY A 23 -18.07 -44.82 4.99
CA GLY A 23 -16.88 -45.66 5.18
C GLY A 23 -16.30 -46.33 3.91
N GLU A 24 -16.95 -46.19 2.75
CA GLU A 24 -16.39 -46.68 1.47
C GLU A 24 -15.41 -45.67 0.85
N ALA A 25 -14.31 -46.17 0.28
CA ALA A 25 -13.32 -45.32 -0.37
C ALA A 25 -13.89 -44.70 -1.66
N ILE A 26 -13.95 -43.37 -1.70
CA ILE A 26 -14.36 -42.61 -2.88
C ILE A 26 -13.19 -42.57 -3.87
N ILE A 27 -13.24 -43.41 -4.89
CA ILE A 27 -12.26 -43.41 -5.98
C ILE A 27 -13.01 -43.09 -7.27
N HIS A 28 -13.09 -41.80 -7.62
CA HIS A 28 -13.69 -41.38 -8.88
C HIS A 28 -12.91 -40.23 -9.51
N PRO A 29 -12.50 -40.33 -10.80
CA PRO A 29 -11.69 -39.31 -11.46
C PRO A 29 -12.25 -37.87 -11.41
N TRP A 30 -13.57 -37.71 -11.40
CA TRP A 30 -14.20 -36.38 -11.33
C TRP A 30 -14.06 -35.73 -9.94
N VAL A 31 -13.98 -36.52 -8.87
CA VAL A 31 -13.77 -36.01 -7.50
C VAL A 31 -12.36 -35.47 -7.36
N ASN A 32 -11.35 -36.21 -7.83
CA ASN A 32 -9.96 -35.74 -7.85
C ASN A 32 -9.81 -34.43 -8.65
N LYS A 33 -10.41 -34.36 -9.84
CA LYS A 33 -10.39 -33.15 -10.67
C LYS A 33 -11.14 -31.98 -10.04
N SER A 34 -12.17 -32.25 -9.24
CA SER A 34 -12.92 -31.22 -8.52
C SER A 34 -12.13 -30.69 -7.31
N LEU A 35 -11.42 -31.57 -6.62
CA LEU A 35 -10.52 -31.21 -5.51
C LEU A 35 -9.34 -30.37 -5.99
N GLU A 36 -8.73 -30.73 -7.11
CA GLU A 36 -7.64 -29.96 -7.74
C GLU A 36 -8.09 -28.54 -8.09
N ARG A 37 -9.28 -28.39 -8.72
CA ARG A 37 -9.85 -27.06 -9.02
C ARG A 37 -10.16 -26.25 -7.76
N ALA A 38 -10.64 -26.91 -6.71
CA ALA A 38 -10.89 -26.28 -5.42
C ALA A 38 -9.59 -25.74 -4.82
N GLN A 39 -8.53 -26.55 -4.81
CA GLN A 39 -7.20 -26.13 -4.37
C GLN A 39 -6.68 -24.93 -5.17
N ALA A 40 -6.72 -25.01 -6.50
CA ALA A 40 -6.30 -23.90 -7.37
C ALA A 40 -7.06 -22.59 -7.07
N LYS A 41 -8.35 -22.67 -6.71
CA LYS A 41 -9.15 -21.49 -6.33
C LYS A 41 -8.75 -20.92 -4.97
N VAL A 42 -8.41 -21.77 -3.99
CA VAL A 42 -7.91 -21.31 -2.68
C VAL A 42 -6.54 -20.66 -2.83
N GLU A 43 -5.66 -21.29 -3.59
CA GLU A 43 -4.33 -20.76 -3.88
C GLU A 43 -4.41 -19.43 -4.62
N GLY A 44 -5.29 -19.32 -5.63
CA GLY A 44 -5.56 -18.07 -6.33
C GLY A 44 -6.03 -16.96 -5.39
N ARG A 45 -6.99 -17.26 -4.50
CA ARG A 45 -7.46 -16.29 -3.49
C ARG A 45 -6.34 -15.87 -2.54
N ASN A 46 -5.54 -16.81 -2.05
CA ASN A 46 -4.42 -16.50 -1.16
C ASN A 46 -3.34 -15.67 -1.88
N PHE A 47 -3.08 -15.98 -3.15
CA PHE A 47 -2.19 -15.22 -4.00
C PHE A 47 -2.67 -13.79 -4.19
N ASP A 48 -3.96 -13.59 -4.49
CA ASP A 48 -4.55 -12.25 -4.66
C ASP A 48 -4.43 -11.41 -3.39
N ILE A 49 -4.70 -12.01 -2.21
CA ILE A 49 -4.51 -11.36 -0.91
C ILE A 49 -3.05 -10.93 -0.73
N ARG A 50 -2.09 -11.84 -0.97
CA ARG A 50 -0.66 -11.51 -0.87
C ARG A 50 -0.23 -10.45 -1.87
N LYS A 51 -0.74 -10.51 -3.10
CA LYS A 51 -0.46 -9.52 -4.14
C LYS A 51 -0.95 -8.14 -3.71
N GLN A 52 -2.11 -8.05 -3.08
CA GLN A 52 -2.60 -6.78 -2.56
C GLN A 52 -1.74 -6.25 -1.42
N LEU A 53 -1.32 -7.11 -0.48
CA LEU A 53 -0.38 -6.73 0.58
C LEU A 53 0.96 -6.26 0.01
N LEU A 54 1.51 -6.98 -0.97
CA LEU A 54 2.77 -6.64 -1.62
C LEU A 54 2.74 -5.25 -2.27
N LYS A 55 1.60 -4.85 -2.85
CA LYS A 55 1.46 -3.49 -3.41
C LYS A 55 1.61 -2.39 -2.35
N PHE A 56 1.09 -2.62 -1.14
CA PHE A 56 1.28 -1.66 -0.03
C PHE A 56 2.75 -1.65 0.40
N ASP A 57 3.37 -2.83 0.49
CA ASP A 57 4.79 -2.95 0.80
C ASP A 57 5.66 -2.27 -0.27
N ASP A 58 5.31 -2.35 -1.55
CA ASP A 58 6.03 -1.70 -2.65
C ASP A 58 6.05 -0.18 -2.46
N VAL A 59 4.89 0.42 -2.16
CA VAL A 59 4.80 1.87 -1.86
C VAL A 59 5.67 2.24 -0.65
N MET A 60 5.58 1.46 0.43
CA MET A 60 6.38 1.69 1.64
C MET A 60 7.88 1.51 1.38
N ASN A 61 8.25 0.57 0.51
CA ASN A 61 9.63 0.32 0.12
C ASN A 61 10.20 1.43 -0.77
N ASP A 62 9.40 1.97 -1.68
CA ASP A 62 9.82 3.10 -2.52
C ASP A 62 10.03 4.37 -1.68
N GLN A 63 9.13 4.66 -0.74
CA GLN A 63 9.32 5.73 0.24
C GLN A 63 10.60 5.51 1.07
N ARG A 64 10.81 4.28 1.55
CA ARG A 64 12.01 3.91 2.31
C ARG A 64 13.29 4.13 1.51
N LYS A 65 13.31 3.74 0.23
CA LYS A 65 14.47 3.95 -0.66
C LYS A 65 14.75 5.43 -0.87
N ALA A 66 13.72 6.24 -1.10
CA ALA A 66 13.88 7.69 -1.26
C ALA A 66 14.50 8.33 -0.01
N VAL A 67 13.92 8.06 1.17
CA VAL A 67 14.41 8.63 2.44
C VAL A 67 15.83 8.15 2.77
N PHE A 68 16.13 6.85 2.61
CA PHE A 68 17.48 6.37 2.89
C PHE A 68 18.50 6.77 1.84
N GLY A 69 18.08 7.01 0.60
CA GLY A 69 18.92 7.61 -0.45
C GLY A 69 19.36 9.01 -0.05
N GLN A 70 18.41 9.90 0.22
CA GLN A 70 18.68 11.26 0.66
C GLN A 70 19.50 11.29 1.96
N ARG A 71 19.18 10.42 2.93
CA ARG A 71 19.96 10.31 4.17
C ARG A 71 21.42 9.94 3.90
N ARG A 72 21.67 9.01 2.98
CA ARG A 72 23.03 8.59 2.64
C ARG A 72 23.80 9.74 2.01
N GLU A 73 23.20 10.43 1.06
CA GLU A 73 23.79 11.61 0.41
C GLU A 73 24.20 12.67 1.46
N ILE A 74 23.31 13.01 2.39
CA ILE A 74 23.61 13.96 3.47
C ILE A 74 24.77 13.46 4.36
N MET A 75 24.81 12.17 4.68
CA MET A 75 25.86 11.57 5.52
C MET A 75 27.22 11.44 4.82
N GLU A 76 27.24 11.39 3.50
CA GLU A 76 28.45 11.28 2.68
C GLU A 76 29.02 12.64 2.26
N THR A 77 28.24 13.71 2.43
CA THR A 77 28.64 15.07 2.04
C THR A 77 29.47 15.73 3.15
N ASP A 78 30.57 16.37 2.78
CA ASP A 78 31.43 17.10 3.73
C ASP A 78 30.82 18.44 4.18
N GLU A 79 30.00 19.06 3.34
CA GLU A 79 29.34 20.35 3.58
C GLU A 79 27.81 20.24 3.45
N VAL A 80 27.08 20.48 4.55
CA VAL A 80 25.61 20.42 4.58
C VAL A 80 24.94 21.79 4.42
N GLU A 81 25.73 22.86 4.31
CA GLU A 81 25.22 24.24 4.29
C GLU A 81 24.37 24.52 3.04
N GLU A 82 24.83 24.09 1.87
CA GLU A 82 24.10 24.23 0.60
C GLU A 82 22.75 23.49 0.66
N ILE A 83 22.76 22.23 1.11
CA ILE A 83 21.54 21.42 1.27
C ILE A 83 20.55 22.10 2.23
N ALA A 84 21.04 22.61 3.36
CA ALA A 84 20.20 23.31 4.33
C ALA A 84 19.68 24.65 3.79
N ALA A 85 20.47 25.36 2.97
CA ALA A 85 20.04 26.59 2.32
C ALA A 85 18.93 26.33 1.29
N ASP A 86 19.07 25.29 0.46
CA ASP A 86 18.05 24.91 -0.51
C ASP A 86 16.74 24.48 0.16
N MET A 87 16.80 23.67 1.22
CA MET A 87 15.62 23.31 2.01
C MET A 87 14.93 24.53 2.63
N ARG A 88 15.71 25.54 3.03
CA ARG A 88 15.19 26.80 3.57
C ARG A 88 14.52 27.65 2.50
N HIS A 89 15.13 27.76 1.31
CA HIS A 89 14.53 28.47 0.17
C HIS A 89 13.21 27.83 -0.23
N GLN A 90 13.16 26.50 -0.35
CA GLN A 90 11.91 25.78 -0.64
C GLN A 90 10.82 26.09 0.40
N LEU A 91 11.16 26.07 1.70
CA LEU A 91 10.19 26.41 2.74
C LEU A 91 9.70 27.86 2.63
N ILE A 92 10.58 28.80 2.27
CA ILE A 92 10.20 30.21 2.05
C ILE A 92 9.25 30.31 0.84
N ASP A 93 9.56 29.64 -0.26
CA ASP A 93 8.71 29.63 -1.45
C ASP A 93 7.33 29.05 -1.15
N ASP A 94 7.26 27.93 -0.42
CA ASP A 94 6.00 27.31 0.01
C ASP A 94 5.16 28.28 0.88
N LEU A 95 5.80 29.00 1.80
CA LEU A 95 5.13 30.00 2.64
C LEU A 95 4.63 31.18 1.79
N VAL A 96 5.43 31.66 0.84
CA VAL A 96 5.01 32.75 -0.04
C VAL A 96 3.83 32.30 -0.90
N GLU A 97 3.84 31.09 -1.45
CA GLU A 97 2.72 30.56 -2.24
C GLU A 97 1.44 30.39 -1.41
N GLU A 98 1.56 29.99 -0.14
CA GLU A 98 0.43 29.83 0.78
C GLU A 98 -0.21 31.17 1.16
N TYR A 99 0.58 32.19 1.51
CA TYR A 99 0.07 33.45 2.05
C TYR A 99 -0.03 34.60 1.03
N LEU A 100 0.74 34.54 -0.07
CA LEU A 100 0.74 35.51 -1.17
C LEU A 100 0.54 34.76 -2.52
N PRO A 101 -0.66 34.22 -2.79
CA PRO A 101 -0.89 33.38 -3.95
C PRO A 101 -0.53 34.08 -5.26
N ALA A 102 0.07 33.35 -6.20
CA ALA A 102 0.42 33.90 -7.49
C ALA A 102 -0.81 34.48 -8.22
N LYS A 103 -0.63 35.63 -8.90
CA LYS A 103 -1.69 36.33 -9.67
C LYS A 103 -2.87 36.82 -8.81
N SER A 104 -2.68 36.96 -7.50
CA SER A 104 -3.64 37.61 -6.61
C SER A 104 -3.38 39.11 -6.50
N TYR A 105 -4.40 39.85 -6.08
CA TYR A 105 -4.26 41.25 -5.72
C TYR A 105 -3.71 41.40 -4.29
N ALA A 106 -3.07 42.53 -3.99
CA ALA A 106 -2.42 42.76 -2.70
C ALA A 106 -3.38 42.75 -1.50
N ASP A 107 -4.67 43.01 -1.73
CA ASP A 107 -5.74 42.93 -0.71
C ASP A 107 -6.15 41.48 -0.38
N GLN A 108 -5.72 40.51 -1.18
CA GLN A 108 -5.94 39.09 -0.97
C GLN A 108 -4.75 38.41 -0.25
N TRP A 109 -3.68 39.15 0.02
CA TRP A 109 -2.50 38.64 0.72
C TRP A 109 -2.73 38.60 2.23
N ASP A 110 -2.35 37.49 2.84
CA ASP A 110 -2.34 37.36 4.30
C ASP A 110 -0.93 37.61 4.85
N VAL A 111 -0.54 38.89 4.88
CA VAL A 111 0.79 39.33 5.34
C VAL A 111 0.99 39.06 6.83
N ASP A 112 -0.09 39.19 7.62
CA ASP A 112 -0.07 38.92 9.05
C ASP A 112 0.14 37.42 9.32
N GLY A 113 -0.55 36.56 8.56
CA GLY A 113 -0.36 35.12 8.55
C GLY A 113 1.06 34.73 8.16
N LEU A 114 1.59 35.29 7.07
CA LEU A 114 2.98 35.07 6.66
C LEU A 114 3.96 35.45 7.77
N THR A 115 3.83 36.66 8.33
CA THR A 115 4.72 37.16 9.40
C THR A 115 4.74 36.24 10.61
N LYS A 116 3.57 35.71 11.00
CA LYS A 116 3.46 34.73 12.09
C LYS A 116 4.13 33.41 11.71
N ALA A 117 3.87 32.90 10.51
CA ALA A 117 4.42 31.63 10.05
C ALA A 117 5.95 31.67 9.92
N THR A 118 6.52 32.78 9.42
CA THR A 118 7.97 33.01 9.36
C THR A 118 8.62 32.98 10.74
N ARG A 119 8.02 33.65 11.74
CA ARG A 119 8.49 33.61 13.13
C ARG A 119 8.49 32.20 13.72
N GLU A 120 7.42 31.44 13.48
CA GLU A 120 7.25 30.10 14.05
C GLU A 120 8.15 29.06 13.37
N LYS A 121 8.23 29.09 12.03
CA LYS A 121 8.92 28.03 11.26
C LYS A 121 10.39 28.33 10.99
N LEU A 122 10.78 29.60 10.88
CA LEU A 122 12.18 30.00 10.60
C LEU A 122 12.89 30.61 11.82
N ASN A 123 12.19 30.81 12.95
CA ASN A 123 12.72 31.52 14.13
C ASN A 123 13.27 32.91 13.79
N MET A 124 12.67 33.60 12.81
CA MET A 124 13.05 34.95 12.39
C MET A 124 12.17 36.03 13.01
#